data_AF-A0AAW7JHR3-F1
#
_entry.id   AF-A0AAW7JHR3-F1
#
_cell.length_a   1.000
_cell.length_b   1.000
_cell.length_c   1.000
_cell.angle_alpha   90.00
_cell.angle_beta   90.00
_cell.angle_gamma   90.00
#
_symmetry.space_group_name_H-M   'P 1'
#
loop_
_entity.id
_entity.type
_entity.pdbx_description
1 polymer ?
#
loop_
_entity_poly.entity_id
_entity_poly.type
_entity_poly.pdbx_seq_one_letter_code
_entity_poly.pdbx_strand_id
1 'polypeptide(L)' 'MMGQIGKFIGSAAVMFLFMLCLIFSFDSPDPLTNILLVSANVLFCGGILWLINRKGGKR' A
#
# COMPACT_ATOMS: atom_id res chain seq x y z
N MET A 1 -10.72 9.53 -18.59
CA MET A 1 -11.16 8.14 -18.40
C MET A 1 -9.98 7.19 -18.20
N MET A 2 -9.01 7.12 -19.13
CA MET A 2 -7.84 6.22 -19.04
C MET A 2 -6.95 6.47 -17.81
N GLY A 3 -6.67 7.73 -17.45
CA GLY A 3 -5.88 8.06 -16.25
C GLY A 3 -6.57 7.74 -14.92
N GLN A 4 -7.91 7.68 -14.90
CA GLN A 4 -8.68 7.33 -13.70
C GLN A 4 -8.76 5.81 -13.52
N ILE A 5 -8.93 5.07 -14.63
CA ILE A 5 -8.88 3.61 -14.65
C ILE A 5 -7.50 3.11 -14.22
N GLY A 6 -6.41 3.73 -14.72
CA GLY A 6 -5.05 3.40 -14.29
C GLY A 6 -4.80 3.65 -12.80
N LYS A 7 -5.33 4.74 -12.24
CA LYS A 7 -5.27 5.02 -10.80
C LYS A 7 -6.06 4.02 -9.97
N PHE A 8 -7.23 3.59 -10.47
CA PHE A 8 -8.07 2.59 -9.82
C PHE A 8 -7.37 1.22 -9.78
N ILE A 9 -6.85 0.75 -10.92
CA ILE A 9 -6.12 -0.52 -11.03
C ILE A 9 -4.85 -0.48 -10.15
N GLY A 10 -4.08 0.60 -10.21
CA GLY A 10 -2.90 0.78 -9.35
C GLY A 10 -3.25 0.76 -7.87
N SER A 11 -4.31 1.46 -7.47
CA SER A 11 -4.75 1.47 -6.06
C SER A 11 -5.26 0.09 -5.61
N ALA A 12 -5.98 -0.63 -6.46
CA ALA A 12 -6.44 -1.99 -6.19
C ALA A 12 -5.28 -2.98 -6.01
N ALA A 13 -4.26 -2.90 -6.86
CA ALA A 13 -3.05 -3.72 -6.74
C ALA A 13 -2.30 -3.44 -5.43
N VAL A 14 -2.17 -2.17 -5.03
CA VAL A 14 -1.54 -1.79 -3.76
C VAL A 14 -2.31 -2.33 -2.56
N MET A 15 -3.65 -2.21 -2.56
CA MET A 15 -4.49 -2.76 -1.49
C MET A 15 -4.40 -4.30 -1.41
N PHE A 16 -4.32 -4.98 -2.55
CA PHE A 16 -4.16 -6.43 -2.60
C PHE A 16 -2.80 -6.87 -2.02
N LEU A 17 -1.71 -6.21 -2.42
CA LEU A 17 -0.37 -6.46 -1.85
C LEU A 17 -0.33 -6.14 -0.35
N PHE A 18 -0.97 -5.05 0.07
CA PHE A 18 -1.06 -4.68 1.47
C PHE A 18 -1.67 -5.80 2.34
N MET A 19 -2.78 -6.39 1.88
CA MET A 19 -3.43 -7.51 2.55
C MET A 19 -2.55 -8.76 2.60
N LEU A 20 -1.85 -9.10 1.50
CA LEU A 20 -0.90 -10.22 1.48
C LEU A 20 0.25 -10.03 2.48
N CYS A 21 0.80 -8.81 2.55
CA CYS A 21 1.86 -8.48 3.51
C CYS A 21 1.37 -8.53 4.96
N LEU A 22 0.11 -8.18 5.23
CA LEU A 22 -0.46 -8.31 6.57
C LEU A 22 -0.53 -9.76 7.03
N ILE A 23 -0.96 -10.69 6.16
CA ILE A 23 -1.02 -12.13 6.49
C ILE A 23 0.36 -12.62 6.93
N PHE A 24 1.42 -12.24 6.22
CA PHE A 24 2.79 -12.61 6.56
C PHE A 24 3.30 -11.90 7.84
N SER A 25 2.84 -10.67 8.10
CA SER A 25 3.26 -9.90 9.27
C SER A 25 2.75 -10.46 10.60
N PHE A 26 1.73 -11.32 10.58
CA PHE A 26 1.20 -11.99 11.77
C PHE A 26 1.71 -13.43 11.94
N ASP A 27 2.52 -13.93 11.00
CA ASP A 27 3.13 -15.27 11.09
C ASP A 27 4.25 -15.31 12.14
N SER A 28 4.90 -14.17 12.41
CA SER A 28 5.96 -14.10 13.42
C SER A 28 5.38 -14.13 14.85
N PRO A 29 5.98 -14.91 15.77
CA PRO A 29 5.57 -14.96 17.16
C PRO A 29 5.99 -13.71 17.96
N ASP A 30 6.89 -12.88 17.43
CA ASP A 30 7.40 -11.70 18.10
C ASP A 30 6.53 -10.46 17.81
N PRO A 31 5.90 -9.86 18.83
CA PRO A 31 4.98 -8.75 18.64
C PRO A 31 5.66 -7.47 18.16
N LEU A 32 6.94 -7.24 18.52
CA LEU A 32 7.68 -6.06 18.05
C LEU A 32 7.95 -6.15 16.54
N THR A 33 8.33 -7.33 16.07
CA THR A 33 8.55 -7.64 14.66
C THR A 33 7.26 -7.46 13.87
N ASN A 34 6.13 -7.91 14.40
CA ASN A 34 4.82 -7.74 13.77
C ASN A 34 4.42 -6.26 13.66
N ILE A 35 4.58 -5.49 14.75
CA ILE A 35 4.30 -4.04 14.75
C ILE A 35 5.19 -3.32 13.74
N LEU A 36 6.46 -3.67 13.66
CA LEU A 36 7.42 -3.03 12.77
C LEU A 36 7.13 -3.37 11.29
N LEU A 37 6.79 -4.63 10.99
CA LEU A 37 6.37 -5.07 9.65
C LEU A 37 5.07 -4.40 9.20
N VAL A 38 4.05 -4.35 10.06
CA VAL A 38 2.79 -3.66 9.76
C VAL A 38 3.04 -2.17 9.53
N SER A 39 3.87 -1.53 10.37
CA SER A 39 4.20 -0.11 10.25
C SER A 39 4.94 0.19 8.94
N ALA A 40 5.93 -0.63 8.58
CA ALA A 40 6.65 -0.52 7.32
C ALA A 40 5.72 -0.73 6.12
N ASN A 41 4.81 -1.72 6.19
CA ASN A 41 3.84 -2.00 5.15
C ASN A 41 2.85 -0.84 4.95
N VAL A 42 2.34 -0.24 6.04
CA VAL A 42 1.46 0.94 5.99
C VAL A 42 2.19 2.15 5.38
N LEU A 43 3.43 2.42 5.78
CA LEU A 43 4.21 3.52 5.23
C LEU A 43 4.51 3.30 3.73
N PHE A 44 4.89 2.09 3.35
CA PHE A 44 5.21 1.75 1.98
C PHE A 44 3.97 1.82 1.07
N CYS A 45 2.91 1.10 1.41
CA CYS A 45 1.67 1.10 0.63
C CYS A 45 1.00 2.48 0.64
N GLY A 46 0.99 3.18 1.78
CA GLY A 46 0.47 4.54 1.88
C GLY A 46 1.24 5.53 1.00
N GLY A 47 2.56 5.44 0.96
CA GLY A 47 3.41 6.25 0.07
C GLY A 47 3.14 6.00 -1.41
N ILE A 48 3.00 4.74 -1.82
CA ILE A 48 2.66 4.38 -3.20
C ILE A 48 1.24 4.84 -3.54
N LEU A 49 0.27 4.65 -2.66
CA LEU A 49 -1.11 5.09 -2.85
C LEU A 49 -1.17 6.62 -2.99
N TRP A 50 -0.37 7.34 -2.20
CA TRP A 50 -0.21 8.79 -2.31
C TRP A 50 0.41 9.20 -3.64
N LEU A 51 1.42 8.49 -4.15
CA LEU A 51 2.01 8.76 -5.47
C LEU A 51 1.02 8.51 -6.62
N ILE A 52 0.27 7.41 -6.58
CA ILE A 52 -0.75 7.07 -7.59
C ILE A 52 -1.86 8.12 -7.59
N ASN A 53 -2.32 8.52 -6.40
CA ASN A 53 -3.41 9.48 -6.25
C ASN A 53 -2.96 10.93 -6.25
N ARG A 54 -1.65 11.20 -6.26
CA ARG A 54 -1.09 12.53 -6.42
C ARG A 54 -1.75 13.17 -7.64
N LYS A 55 -2.49 14.26 -7.40
CA LYS A 55 -2.91 15.12 -8.51
C LYS A 55 -1.60 15.63 -9.10
N GLY A 56 -1.30 15.21 -10.33
CA GLY A 56 -0.24 15.85 -11.10
C GLY A 56 -0.52 17.35 -11.04
N GLY A 57 0.47 18.12 -10.60
CA GLY A 57 0.35 19.58 -10.59
C GLY A 57 -0.21 20.03 -11.93
N LYS A 58 -1.18 20.95 -11.88
CA LYS A 58 -1.87 21.55 -13.02
C LYS A 58 -0.95 21.59 -14.25
N ARG A 59 -1.31 20.81 -15.28
CA ARG A 59 -1.09 21.23 -16.65
C ARG A 59 -2.42 21.78 -17.13
#